data_AF-A0A7C7QHR9-F1
#
_entry.id   AF-A0A7C7QHR9-F1
#
_cell.length_a   1.000
_cell.length_b   1.000
_cell.length_c   1.000
_cell.angle_alpha   90.00
_cell.angle_beta   90.00
_cell.angle_gamma   90.00
#
_symmetry.space_group_name_H-M   'P 1'
#
loop_
_entity.id
_entity.type
_entity.pdbx_description
1 polymer ?
#
loop_
_entity_poly.entity_id
_entity_poly.type
_entity_poly.pdbx_seq_one_letter_code
_entity_poly.pdbx_strand_id
1 'polypeptide(L)' 'MEVKVEDDDLEKAMKILKKKIQNDGLFRRLKLKRNYEKPSEYKRRKLRESQRRHRAASRGKS' A
#
# COMPACT_ATOMS: atom_id res chain seq x y z
N MET A 1 -11.23 5.83 7.03
CA MET A 1 -11.25 5.73 5.54
C MET A 1 -12.68 5.46 5.17
N GLU A 2 -13.33 6.39 4.50
CA GLU A 2 -14.78 6.36 4.30
C GLU A 2 -15.11 6.52 2.80
N VAL A 3 -16.21 5.89 2.39
CA VAL A 3 -16.77 5.97 1.04
C VAL A 3 -18.27 6.15 1.21
N LYS A 4 -18.82 7.23 0.67
CA LYS A 4 -20.26 7.45 0.58
C LYS A 4 -20.81 6.63 -0.58
N VAL A 5 -22.00 6.07 -0.39
CA VAL A 5 -22.75 5.42 -1.47
C VAL A 5 -23.59 6.51 -2.12
N GLU A 6 -23.46 6.64 -3.43
CA GLU A 6 -24.23 7.55 -4.26
C GLU A 6 -25.10 6.69 -5.19
N ASP A 7 -26.34 7.12 -5.44
CA ASP A 7 -27.28 6.48 -6.36
C ASP A 7 -27.60 5.00 -6.07
N ASP A 8 -27.52 4.60 -4.80
CA ASP A 8 -27.72 3.22 -4.32
C ASP A 8 -26.76 2.17 -4.94
N ASP A 9 -25.66 2.64 -5.54
CA ASP A 9 -24.66 1.76 -6.17
C ASP A 9 -23.62 1.26 -5.16
N LEU A 10 -24.00 0.21 -4.44
CA LEU A 10 -23.18 -0.52 -3.47
C LEU A 10 -21.94 -1.16 -4.10
N GLU A 11 -22.03 -1.67 -5.33
CA GLU A 11 -20.92 -2.38 -5.97
C GLU A 11 -19.78 -1.41 -6.29
N LYS A 12 -20.12 -0.23 -6.82
CA LYS A 12 -19.15 0.83 -7.10
C LYS A 12 -18.53 1.38 -5.82
N ALA A 13 -19.32 1.61 -4.77
CA ALA A 13 -18.79 2.02 -3.48
C ALA A 13 -17.79 1.01 -2.92
N MET A 14 -18.09 -0.29 -3.02
CA MET A 14 -17.18 -1.36 -2.60
C MET A 14 -15.89 -1.41 -3.43
N LYS A 15 -15.98 -1.25 -4.76
CA LYS A 15 -14.81 -1.16 -5.65
C LYS A 15 -13.93 0.03 -5.29
N ILE A 16 -14.51 1.20 -5.04
CA ILE A 16 -13.77 2.41 -4.64
C ILE A 16 -13.09 2.19 -3.29
N LEU A 17 -13.80 1.64 -2.31
CA LEU A 17 -13.23 1.36 -0.99
C LEU A 17 -12.05 0.40 -1.09
N LYS A 18 -12.21 -0.70 -1.83
CA LYS A 18 -11.13 -1.67 -2.07
C LYS A 18 -9.90 -1.00 -2.70
N LYS A 19 -10.10 -0.15 -3.71
CA LYS A 19 -9.01 0.60 -4.36
C LYS A 19 -8.35 1.58 -3.40
N LYS A 20 -9.12 2.31 -2.59
CA LYS A 20 -8.58 3.20 -1.55
C LYS A 20 -7.71 2.43 -0.55
N ILE A 21 -8.18 1.28 -0.04
CA ILE A 21 -7.41 0.45 0.90
C ILE A 21 -6.11 -0.07 0.28
N GLN A 22 -6.17 -0.50 -0.99
CA GLN A 22 -4.99 -0.95 -1.73
C GLN A 22 -3.97 0.16 -1.93
N ASN A 23 -4.43 1.38 -2.30
CA ASN A 23 -3.56 2.53 -2.51
C ASN A 23 -2.90 3.03 -1.22
N ASP A 24 -3.64 3.03 -0.10
CA ASP A 24 -3.06 3.36 1.21
C ASP A 24 -2.00 2.32 1.63
N GLY A 25 -2.08 1.09 1.10
CA GLY A 25 -1.12 0.02 1.43
C GLY A 25 -1.29 -0.49 2.86
N LEU A 26 -2.49 -0.34 3.43
CA LEU A 26 -2.84 -0.76 4.78
C LEU A 26 -2.47 -2.23 5.03
N PHE A 27 -2.89 -3.13 4.14
CA PHE A 27 -2.58 -4.55 4.24
C PHE A 27 -1.09 -4.85 4.26
N ARG A 28 -0.28 -4.09 3.51
CA ARG A 28 1.18 -4.23 3.52
C ARG A 28 1.76 -3.82 4.87
N ARG A 29 1.28 -2.72 5.47
CA ARG A 29 1.71 -2.28 6.81
C ARG A 29 1.32 -3.28 7.89
N LEU A 30 0.09 -3.80 7.83
CA LEU A 30 -0.39 -4.82 8.76
C LEU A 30 0.46 -6.09 8.69
N LYS A 31 0.76 -6.57 7.48
CA LYS A 31 1.63 -7.75 7.29
C LYS A 31 3.04 -7.52 7.83
N LEU A 32 3.60 -6.33 7.64
CA LEU A 32 4.93 -5.98 8.15
C LEU A 32 4.97 -5.88 9.68
N LYS A 33 3.89 -5.42 10.31
CA LYS A 33 3.81 -5.25 11.78
C LYS A 33 3.35 -6.51 12.53
N ARG A 34 2.98 -7.59 11.82
CA ARG A 34 2.46 -8.82 12.45
C ARG A 34 3.48 -9.48 13.38
N ASN A 35 4.77 -9.32 13.09
CA ASN A 35 5.87 -9.93 13.84
C ASN A 35 6.90 -8.86 14.20
N TYR A 36 7.64 -9.08 15.28
CA TYR A 36 8.77 -8.21 15.62
C TYR A 36 9.87 -8.30 14.53
N GLU A 37 10.28 -7.14 14.03
CA GLU A 37 11.39 -7.00 13.07
C GLU A 37 12.59 -6.42 13.82
N LYS A 38 13.73 -7.15 13.83
CA LYS A 38 14.95 -6.65 14.47
C LYS A 38 15.40 -5.32 13.81
N PRO A 39 16.02 -4.38 14.55
CA PRO A 39 16.43 -3.08 13.99
C PRO A 39 17.35 -3.18 12.78
N SER A 40 18.25 -4.17 12.74
CA SER A 40 19.13 -4.44 11.60
C SER A 40 18.36 -4.88 10.35
N GLU A 41 17.34 -5.71 10.53
CA GLU A 41 16.48 -6.20 9.44
C GLU A 41 15.58 -5.10 8.89
N TYR A 42 15.04 -4.26 9.79
CA TYR A 42 14.30 -3.06 9.43
C TYR A 42 15.13 -2.13 8.55
N LYS A 43 16.38 -1.83 8.94
CA LYS A 43 17.30 -0.99 8.15
C LYS A 43 17.52 -1.59 6.75
N ARG A 44 17.80 -2.91 6.68
CA ARG A 44 18.01 -3.64 5.43
C ARG A 44 16.76 -3.68 4.54
N ARG A 45 15.55 -3.80 5.11
CA ARG A 45 14.30 -3.74 4.36
C ARG A 45 14.03 -2.34 3.82
N LYS A 46 14.19 -1.30 4.65
CA LYS A 46 13.97 0.10 4.26
C LYS A 46 14.86 0.48 3.08
N LEU A 47 16.14 0.10 3.11
CA LEU A 47 17.08 0.34 2.01
C LEU A 47 16.62 -0.34 0.70
N ARG A 48 16.27 -1.63 0.76
CA ARG A 48 15.76 -2.39 -0.40
C ARG A 48 14.47 -1.80 -0.96
N GLU A 49 13.54 -1.36 -0.10
CA GLU A 49 12.29 -0.73 -0.53
C GLU A 49 12.54 0.62 -1.22
N SER A 50 13.47 1.42 -0.71
CA SER A 50 13.88 2.69 -1.34
C SER A 50 14.45 2.45 -2.74
N GLN A 51 15.42 1.54 -2.86
CA GLN A 51 16.02 1.18 -4.15
C GLN A 51 14.96 0.66 -5.14
N ARG A 52 14.03 -0.18 -4.69
CA ARG A 52 12.91 -0.67 -5.52
C ARG A 52 12.03 0.48 -6.00
N ARG A 53 11.68 1.45 -5.15
CA ARG A 53 10.89 2.63 -5.54
C ARG A 53 11.60 3.48 -6.57
N HIS A 54 12.90 3.73 -6.41
CA HIS A 54 13.70 4.46 -7.39
C HIS A 54 13.71 3.76 -8.76
N ARG A 55 13.94 2.43 -8.78
CA ARG A 55 13.90 1.64 -10.01
C ARG A 55 12.52 1.61 -10.67
N ALA A 56 11.44 1.55 -9.88
CA ALA A 56 10.09 1.60 -10.42
C ALA A 56 9.79 2.97 -11.05
N ALA A 57 10.22 4.05 -10.40
CA ALA A 57 10.03 5.42 -10.91
C ALA A 57 10.85 5.69 -12.18
N SER A 58 12.04 5.10 -12.33
CA SER A 58 12.84 5.25 -13.55
C SER A 58 12.28 4.49 -14.74
N ARG A 59 11.59 3.36 -14.51
CA ARG A 59 10.97 2.54 -15.58
C ARG A 59 9.71 3.16 -16.20
N GLY A 60 9.06 4.09 -15.50
CA GLY A 60 7.87 4.79 -16.00
C GLY A 60 8.16 6.12 -16.69
N LYS A 61 9.44 6.49 -16.86
CA LYS A 61 9.89 7.75 -17.48
C LYS A 61 10.56 7.54 -18.85
N SER A 62 10.24 6.44 -19.53
CA SER A 62 10.70 6.13 -20.89
C SER A 62 9.56 6.26 -21.88
#